data_AF-A0A9W8LA30-F1
#
_entry.id   AF-A0A9W8LA30-F1
#
_cell.length_a   1.000
_cell.length_b   1.000
_cell.length_c   1.000
_cell.angle_alpha   90.00
_cell.angle_beta   90.00
_cell.angle_gamma   90.00
#
_symmetry.space_group_name_H-M   'P 1'
#
loop_
_entity.id
_entity.type
_entity.pdbx_description
1 polymer ?
#
loop_
_entity_poly.entity_id
_entity_poly.type
_entity_poly.pdbx_seq_one_letter_code
_entity_poly.pdbx_strand_id
1 'polypeptide(L)'
;MRASGVFYFVLLAMMALSARLVEAARGPVVTNKVYFDMKQGDKDLGRIVIGLFGKTVPQTANNFLELSTSTDKKFGYKGSIFHRVIKLDKLI
;
A
#
# COMPACT_ATOMS: atom_id res chain seq x y z
N MET A 1 -45.64 16.63 17.01
CA MET A 1 -44.38 16.32 16.30
C MET A 1 -44.69 16.17 14.82
N ARG A 2 -44.24 17.12 13.98
CA ARG A 2 -44.55 17.11 12.53
C ARG A 2 -43.65 16.09 11.84
N ALA A 3 -44.24 15.19 11.05
CA ALA A 3 -43.57 14.11 10.31
C ALA A 3 -42.38 14.58 9.43
N SER A 4 -42.35 15.87 9.08
CA SER A 4 -41.24 16.51 8.36
C SER A 4 -39.90 16.46 9.11
N GLY A 5 -39.89 16.64 10.44
CA GLY A 5 -38.64 16.61 11.21
C GLY A 5 -37.99 15.23 11.24
N VAL A 6 -38.82 14.17 11.28
CA VAL A 6 -38.36 12.79 11.22
C VAL A 6 -37.77 12.47 9.85
N PHE A 7 -38.39 12.96 8.76
CA PHE A 7 -37.89 12.75 7.40
C PHE A 7 -36.49 13.36 7.18
N TYR A 8 -36.27 14.62 7.58
CA TYR A 8 -34.94 15.25 7.45
C TYR A 8 -33.89 14.56 8.31
N PHE A 9 -34.26 14.09 9.51
CA PHE A 9 -33.34 13.34 10.36
C PHE A 9 -32.92 12.00 9.74
N VAL A 10 -33.87 11.25 9.17
CA VAL A 10 -33.58 9.99 8.47
C VAL A 10 -32.71 10.22 7.23
N LEU A 11 -32.98 11.29 6.47
CA LEU A 11 -32.18 11.64 5.29
C LEU A 11 -30.73 12.00 5.67
N LEU A 12 -30.53 12.78 6.73
CA LEU A 12 -29.20 13.11 7.26
C LEU A 12 -28.47 11.86 7.78
N ALA A 13 -29.17 10.97 8.49
CA ALA A 13 -28.60 9.71 8.96
C ALA A 13 -28.18 8.80 7.79
N MET A 14 -28.99 8.70 6.74
CA MET A 14 -28.63 7.95 5.53
C MET A 14 -27.42 8.55 4.80
N MET A 15 -27.35 9.89 4.67
CA MET A 15 -26.16 10.55 4.10
C MET A 15 -24.91 10.28 4.93
N ALA A 16 -25.00 10.41 6.25
CA ALA A 16 -23.88 10.12 7.15
C ALA A 16 -23.43 8.65 7.04
N LEU A 17 -24.36 7.70 6.97
CA LEU A 17 -24.05 6.28 6.76
C LEU A 17 -23.36 6.05 5.41
N SER A 18 -23.88 6.64 4.34
CA SER A 18 -23.28 6.53 2.99
C SER A 18 -21.84 7.06 2.96
N ALA A 19 -21.56 8.19 3.63
CA ALA A 19 -20.22 8.76 3.72
C ALA A 19 -19.25 7.84 4.49
N ARG A 20 -19.72 7.17 5.54
CA ARG A 20 -18.90 6.20 6.30
C ARG A 20 -18.59 4.95 5.48
N LEU A 21 -19.54 4.46 4.68
CA LEU A 21 -19.33 3.33 3.77
C LEU A 21 -18.31 3.66 2.67
N VAL A 22 -18.39 4.87 2.11
CA VAL A 22 -17.41 5.35 1.11
C VAL A 22 -16.01 5.43 1.70
N GLU A 23 -15.86 5.94 2.93
CA GLU A 23 -14.55 6.01 3.59
C GLU A 23 -14.00 4.60 3.90
N ALA A 24 -14.84 3.67 4.36
CA ALA A 24 -14.43 2.29 4.62
C ALA A 24 -14.00 1.53 3.34
N ALA A 25 -14.52 1.92 2.17
CA ALA A 25 -14.14 1.33 0.89
C ALA A 25 -12.82 1.88 0.31
N ARG A 26 -12.29 2.98 0.87
CA ARG A 26 -11.03 3.56 0.39
C ARG A 26 -9.85 2.72 0.86
N GLY A 27 -9.05 2.25 -0.10
CA GLY A 27 -7.77 1.62 0.18
C GLY A 27 -6.76 2.59 0.80
N PRO A 28 -5.64 2.07 1.32
CA PRO A 28 -4.60 2.89 1.92
C PRO A 28 -3.99 3.87 0.90
N VAL A 29 -3.65 5.06 1.37
CA VAL A 29 -3.08 6.13 0.53
C VAL A 29 -1.58 5.88 0.33
N VAL A 30 -1.14 5.85 -0.93
CA VAL A 30 0.29 5.83 -1.27
C VAL A 30 0.91 7.19 -0.92
N THR A 31 1.89 7.19 -0.02
CA THR A 31 2.61 8.41 0.42
C THR A 31 3.95 8.57 -0.28
N ASN A 32 4.63 7.47 -0.57
CA ASN A 32 5.96 7.45 -1.20
C ASN A 32 6.02 6.31 -2.22
N LYS A 33 7.01 6.36 -3.11
CA LYS A 33 7.31 5.27 -4.04
C LYS A 33 8.79 4.97 -4.01
N VAL A 34 9.13 3.68 -4.07
CA VAL A 34 10.50 3.20 -4.29
C VAL A 34 10.50 2.27 -5.51
N TYR A 35 11.69 2.00 -6.04
CA TYR A 35 11.82 1.12 -7.20
C TYR A 35 13.00 0.16 -7.06
N PHE A 36 12.84 -1.04 -7.62
CA PHE A 36 13.90 -2.03 -7.77
C PHE A 36 14.10 -2.34 -9.24
N ASP A 37 15.33 -2.17 -9.72
CA ASP A 37 15.76 -2.65 -11.02
C ASP A 37 16.23 -4.11 -10.87
N MET A 38 15.52 -5.01 -11.55
CA MET A 38 15.64 -6.44 -11.34
C MET A 38 16.56 -7.09 -12.37
N LYS A 39 17.41 -8.01 -11.91
CA LYS A 39 18.24 -8.88 -12.75
C LYS A 39 18.04 -10.35 -12.39
N GLN A 40 18.17 -11.21 -13.39
CA GLN A 40 18.29 -12.67 -13.22
C GLN A 40 19.55 -13.13 -13.95
N GLY A 41 20.61 -13.42 -13.19
CA GLY A 41 21.95 -13.51 -13.75
C GLY A 41 22.33 -12.19 -14.43
N ASP A 42 22.76 -12.26 -15.68
CA ASP A 42 23.13 -11.09 -16.48
C ASP A 42 21.95 -10.44 -17.22
N LYS A 43 20.73 -11.01 -17.12
CA LYS A 43 19.55 -10.52 -17.81
C LYS A 43 18.80 -9.48 -16.98
N ASP A 44 18.59 -8.30 -17.56
CA ASP A 44 17.68 -7.30 -16.98
C ASP A 44 16.21 -7.72 -17.17
N LEU A 45 15.46 -7.72 -16.08
CA LEU A 45 14.03 -8.10 -16.05
C LEU A 45 13.09 -6.89 -16.02
N GLY A 46 13.64 -5.68 -15.83
CA GLY A 46 12.88 -4.44 -15.75
C GLY A 46 12.74 -3.91 -14.32
N ARG A 47 11.84 -2.94 -14.15
CA ARG A 47 11.67 -2.17 -12.91
C ARG A 47 10.36 -2.50 -12.22
N ILE A 48 10.45 -2.82 -10.93
CA ILE A 48 9.30 -2.90 -10.02
C ILE A 48 9.17 -1.56 -9.32
N VAL A 49 7.98 -0.96 -9.32
CA VAL A 49 7.67 0.26 -8.55
C VAL A 49 6.70 -0.10 -7.43
N ILE A 50 7.08 0.20 -6.19
CA ILE A 50 6.30 -0.13 -5.00
C ILE A 50 5.80 1.15 -4.37
N GLY A 51 4.48 1.27 -4.22
CA GLY A 51 3.86 2.33 -3.42
C GLY A 51 3.89 1.98 -1.93
N LEU A 52 4.30 2.93 -1.09
CA LEU A 52 4.37 2.79 0.35
C LEU A 52 3.19 3.51 1.01
N PHE A 53 2.59 2.89 2.02
CA PHE A 53 1.43 3.42 2.73
C PHE A 53 1.83 4.06 4.07
N GLY A 54 2.64 5.13 4.03
CA GLY A 54 3.22 5.73 5.22
C GLY A 54 2.21 6.32 6.22
N LYS A 55 1.00 6.69 5.76
CA LYS A 55 -0.09 7.09 6.67
C LYS A 55 -0.73 5.91 7.41
N THR A 56 -0.66 4.71 6.84
CA THR A 56 -1.26 3.49 7.40
C THR A 56 -0.28 2.73 8.29
N VAL A 57 0.98 2.60 7.84
CA VAL A 57 2.04 1.84 8.53
C VAL A 57 3.35 2.64 8.58
N PRO A 58 3.41 3.74 9.36
CA PRO A 58 4.49 4.73 9.27
C PRO A 58 5.88 4.13 9.53
N GLN A 59 6.03 3.33 10.59
CA GLN A 59 7.32 2.75 10.94
C GLN A 59 7.80 1.73 9.89
N THR A 60 6.91 0.86 9.41
CA THR A 60 7.23 -0.14 8.39
C THR A 60 7.58 0.52 7.05
N ALA A 61 6.79 1.51 6.64
CA ALA A 61 7.02 2.25 5.40
C ALA A 61 8.35 3.01 5.44
N ASN A 62 8.67 3.68 6.56
CA ASN A 62 9.92 4.43 6.71
C ASN A 62 11.13 3.51 6.71
N ASN A 63 11.11 2.41 7.48
CA ASN A 63 12.20 1.42 7.46
C ASN A 63 12.43 0.85 6.04
N PHE A 64 11.35 0.51 5.33
CA PHE A 64 11.48 -0.01 3.96
C PHE A 64 12.01 1.06 2.99
N LEU A 65 11.59 2.31 3.14
CA LEU A 65 12.10 3.44 2.37
C LEU A 65 13.60 3.61 2.59
N GLU A 66 14.05 3.69 3.84
CA GLU A 66 15.46 3.87 4.21
C GLU A 66 16.35 2.75 3.65
N LEU A 67 15.95 1.49 3.82
CA LEU A 67 16.68 0.34 3.27
C LEU A 67 16.71 0.31 1.73
N SER A 68 15.67 0.84 1.08
CA SER A 68 15.60 0.93 -0.38
C SER A 68 16.47 2.05 -0.95
N THR A 69 16.62 3.15 -0.21
CA THR A 69 17.39 4.34 -0.64
C THR A 69 18.80 4.41 -0.07
N SER A 70 19.18 3.45 0.78
CA SER A 70 20.50 3.44 1.40
C SER A 70 21.62 3.40 0.36
N THR A 71 22.64 4.22 0.59
CA THR A 71 23.87 4.26 -0.21
C THR A 71 24.95 3.33 0.34
N ASP A 72 24.77 2.80 1.55
CA ASP A 72 25.69 1.83 2.16
C ASP A 72 25.44 0.43 1.59
N LYS A 73 26.46 -0.13 0.93
CA LYS A 73 26.40 -1.49 0.36
C LYS A 73 26.27 -2.58 1.43
N LYS A 74 26.63 -2.31 2.69
CA LYS A 74 26.48 -3.24 3.80
C LYS A 74 25.10 -3.15 4.47
N PHE A 75 24.31 -2.13 4.15
CA PHE A 75 23.07 -1.85 4.84
C PHE A 75 22.02 -1.36 3.85
N GLY A 76 21.14 -2.24 3.37
CA GLY A 76 20.08 -1.90 2.40
C GLY A 76 19.77 -3.04 1.43
N TYR A 77 18.90 -2.79 0.46
CA TYR A 77 18.46 -3.82 -0.51
C TYR A 77 19.32 -3.93 -1.78
N LYS A 78 20.12 -2.91 -2.10
CA LYS A 78 20.91 -2.91 -3.34
C LYS A 78 21.94 -4.05 -3.34
N GLY A 79 21.81 -4.97 -4.29
CA GLY A 79 22.66 -6.16 -4.41
C GLY A 79 22.17 -7.37 -3.61
N SER A 80 21.09 -7.25 -2.83
CA SER A 80 20.42 -8.40 -2.22
C SER A 80 19.66 -9.23 -3.28
N ILE A 81 19.31 -10.48 -2.92
CA ILE A 81 18.61 -11.41 -3.81
C ILE A 81 17.22 -11.80 -3.27
N PHE A 82 16.32 -12.14 -4.18
CA PHE A 82 15.11 -12.91 -3.84
C PHE A 82 15.50 -14.37 -3.64
N HIS A 83 15.97 -14.71 -2.44
CA HIS A 83 16.50 -16.04 -2.11
C HIS A 83 15.43 -17.15 -2.15
N ARG A 84 14.14 -16.79 -2.18
CA ARG A 84 13.01 -17.73 -2.20
C ARG A 84 11.93 -17.25 -3.17
N VAL A 85 11.58 -18.09 -4.14
CA VAL A 85 10.47 -17.89 -5.08
C VAL A 85 9.72 -19.21 -5.20
N ILE A 86 8.41 -19.20 -4.91
CA ILE A 86 7.53 -20.37 -5.01
C ILE A 86 6.47 -20.07 -6.06
N LYS A 87 6.36 -20.94 -7.06
CA LYS A 87 5.33 -20.84 -8.10
C LYS A 87 4.01 -21.45 -7.59
N LEU A 88 2.90 -20.75 -7.83
CA LEU A 88 1.59 -21.10 -7.27
C LEU A 88 0.98 -22.41 -7.81
N ASP A 89 1.37 -22.85 -9.00
CA ASP A 89 0.90 -24.08 -9.64
C ASP A 89 1.38 -25.38 -8.96
N LYS A 90 2.20 -25.27 -7.90
CA LYS A 90 2.64 -26.41 -7.09
C LYS A 90 1.87 -26.55 -5.77
N LEU A 91 0.78 -25.80 -5.58
CA LEU A 91 0.01 -25.72 -4.33
C LEU A 91 -1.48 -26.07 -4.49
N ILE A 92 -1.89 -26.64 -5.63
CA ILE A 92 -3.23 -27.15 -5.90
C ILE A 92 -3.15 -28.50 -6.61
#